data_AF-A0A1F3TQE5-F1
#
_entry.id   AF-A0A1F3TQE5-F1
#
_cell.length_a   1.000
_cell.length_b   1.000
_cell.length_c   1.000
_cell.angle_alpha   90.00
_cell.angle_beta   90.00
_cell.angle_gamma   90.00
#
_symmetry.space_group_name_H-M   'P 1'
#
loop_
_entity.id
_entity.type
_entity.pdbx_description
1 polymer ?
#
loop_
_entity_poly.entity_id
_entity_poly.type
_entity_poly.pdbx_seq_one_letter_code
_entity_poly.pdbx_strand_id
1 'polypeptide(L)'
;MNDGPSNISGLQKEWSLLVHSFLDQDIPDRKLVEKLNSQDLTLEQVNTLRKDLSQRRQGLNQKIETIKLEIERLSEIIESLSLVGSSIEETQTEIEALHQQGEKLSIEILSIDHKINKIHDLTDRLMKIPVFFEHTES
;
A
#
# COMPACT_ATOMS: atom_id res chain seq x y z
N MET A 1 -39.85 11.23 18.43
CA MET A 1 -39.07 10.20 17.73
C MET A 1 -37.84 10.91 17.19
N ASN A 2 -36.72 10.79 17.92
CA ASN A 2 -35.44 11.43 17.59
C ASN A 2 -34.55 10.35 16.96
N ASP A 3 -34.44 10.37 15.63
CA ASP A 3 -33.47 9.53 14.92
C ASP A 3 -32.26 10.39 14.50
N GLY A 4 -31.20 10.28 15.29
CA GLY A 4 -29.84 10.71 15.03
C GLY A 4 -29.01 10.34 16.25
N PRO A 5 -27.95 9.49 16.15
CA PRO A 5 -26.84 9.64 15.20
C PRO A 5 -26.31 8.29 14.64
N SER A 6 -26.65 7.93 13.40
CA SER A 6 -26.22 6.63 12.84
C SER A 6 -24.85 6.65 12.13
N ASN A 7 -24.27 7.82 11.86
CA ASN A 7 -23.08 7.94 10.99
C ASN A 7 -21.73 7.62 11.67
N ILE A 8 -21.62 7.80 12.98
CA ILE A 8 -20.36 7.57 13.72
C ILE A 8 -20.01 6.07 13.76
N SER A 9 -21.04 5.23 13.94
CA SER A 9 -20.88 3.77 13.97
C SER A 9 -20.43 3.18 12.63
N GLY A 10 -20.88 3.77 11.51
CA GLY A 10 -20.49 3.36 10.16
C GLY A 10 -19.04 3.69 9.88
N LEU A 11 -18.62 4.91 10.24
CA LEU A 11 -17.22 5.35 10.10
C LEU A 11 -16.30 4.44 10.92
N GLN A 12 -16.65 4.19 12.19
CA GLN A 12 -15.86 3.34 13.10
C GLN A 12 -15.70 1.89 12.58
N LYS A 13 -16.75 1.35 11.94
CA LYS A 13 -16.70 0.03 11.31
C LYS A 13 -15.81 0.00 10.07
N GLU A 14 -15.86 1.04 9.23
CA GLU A 14 -14.97 1.17 8.06
C GLU A 14 -13.51 1.40 8.48
N TRP A 15 -13.28 2.14 9.59
CA TRP A 15 -11.96 2.27 10.21
C TRP A 15 -11.43 0.94 10.71
N SER A 16 -12.26 0.13 11.38
CA SER A 16 -11.87 -1.22 11.82
C SER A 16 -11.49 -2.13 10.65
N LEU A 17 -12.23 -2.06 9.54
CA LEU A 17 -11.92 -2.80 8.31
C LEU A 17 -10.63 -2.31 7.62
N LEU A 18 -10.34 -1.01 7.70
CA LEU A 18 -9.08 -0.45 7.25
C LEU A 18 -7.92 -1.01 8.08
N VAL A 19 -8.04 -0.94 9.41
CA VAL A 19 -7.03 -1.45 10.37
C VAL A 19 -6.77 -2.94 10.15
N HIS A 20 -7.81 -3.74 9.92
CA HIS A 20 -7.65 -5.16 9.60
C HIS A 20 -6.93 -5.39 8.27
N SER A 21 -7.18 -4.57 7.24
CA SER A 21 -6.41 -4.67 5.99
C SER A 21 -4.92 -4.28 6.12
N PHE A 22 -4.54 -3.58 7.20
CA PHE A 22 -3.14 -3.35 7.55
C PHE A 22 -2.52 -4.51 8.33
N LEU A 23 -3.33 -5.31 9.04
CA LEU A 23 -2.89 -6.46 9.85
C LEU A 23 -2.78 -7.78 9.07
N ASP A 24 -3.58 -7.96 8.02
CA ASP A 24 -3.67 -9.22 7.25
C ASP A 24 -2.46 -9.50 6.33
N GLN A 25 -1.50 -8.59 6.23
CA GLN A 25 -0.26 -8.81 5.49
C GLN A 25 0.90 -8.37 6.35
N ASP A 26 1.91 -9.24 6.51
CA ASP A 26 3.15 -9.19 7.33
C ASP A 26 3.91 -7.85 7.36
N ILE A 27 3.21 -6.77 7.69
CA ILE A 27 3.73 -5.43 7.90
C ILE A 27 3.55 -5.21 9.40
N PRO A 28 4.60 -5.40 10.21
CA PRO A 28 4.52 -5.32 11.66
C PRO A 28 4.50 -3.86 12.09
N ASP A 29 3.56 -3.07 11.59
CA ASP A 29 3.34 -1.73 12.08
C ASP A 29 2.25 -1.74 13.16
N ARG A 30 2.47 -2.58 14.18
CA ARG A 30 1.62 -2.66 15.39
C ARG A 30 1.42 -1.28 16.01
N LYS A 31 2.42 -0.39 15.92
CA LYS A 31 2.32 1.01 16.36
C LYS A 31 1.31 1.82 15.56
N LEU A 32 1.17 1.52 14.28
CA LEU A 32 0.24 2.18 13.36
C LEU A 32 -1.18 1.72 13.65
N VAL A 33 -1.36 0.42 13.90
CA VAL A 33 -2.62 -0.21 14.33
C VAL A 33 -3.06 0.27 15.72
N GLU A 34 -2.14 0.37 16.68
CA GLU A 34 -2.42 0.92 18.01
C GLU A 34 -2.86 2.39 17.93
N LYS A 35 -2.20 3.21 17.10
CA LYS A 35 -2.59 4.61 16.87
C LYS A 35 -3.94 4.73 16.16
N LEU A 36 -4.25 3.83 15.22
CA LEU A 36 -5.51 3.83 14.49
C LEU A 36 -6.70 3.37 15.37
N ASN A 37 -6.48 2.49 16.35
CA ASN A 37 -7.53 1.99 17.26
C ASN A 37 -7.94 3.00 18.35
N SER A 38 -7.17 4.07 18.58
CA SER A 38 -7.43 5.09 19.61
C SER A 38 -8.54 6.11 19.30
N GLN A 39 -9.37 5.88 18.26
CA GLN A 39 -10.58 6.65 17.91
C GLN A 39 -10.44 8.13 17.52
N ASP A 40 -9.28 8.78 17.64
CA ASP A 40 -9.05 10.14 17.12
C ASP A 40 -7.84 10.18 16.17
N LEU A 41 -8.02 9.65 14.96
CA LEU A 41 -7.06 9.92 13.87
C LEU A 41 -7.29 11.34 13.37
N THR A 42 -6.38 12.24 13.69
CA THR A 42 -6.40 13.59 13.12
C THR A 42 -6.12 13.51 11.61
N LEU A 43 -6.66 14.48 10.85
CA LEU A 43 -6.38 14.61 9.40
C LEU A 43 -4.87 14.60 9.10
N GLU A 44 -4.06 15.12 10.03
CA GLU A 44 -2.60 15.07 9.97
C GLU A 44 -2.06 13.63 9.96
N GLN A 45 -2.57 12.76 10.84
CA GLN A 45 -2.16 11.36 10.90
C GLN A 45 -2.54 10.61 9.61
N VAL A 46 -3.74 10.85 9.07
CA VAL A 46 -4.17 10.27 7.79
C VAL A 46 -3.24 10.70 6.65
N ASN A 47 -2.83 11.97 6.62
CA ASN A 47 -1.88 12.49 5.64
C ASN A 47 -0.48 11.90 5.81
N THR A 48 0.00 11.68 7.04
CA THR A 48 1.28 11.00 7.30
C THR A 48 1.23 9.57 6.77
N LEU A 49 0.17 8.81 7.05
CA LEU A 49 0.01 7.44 6.56
C LEU A 49 0.02 7.36 5.03
N ARG A 50 -0.68 8.28 4.37
CA ARG A 50 -0.67 8.38 2.91
C ARG A 50 0.73 8.64 2.37
N LYS A 51 1.49 9.55 3.02
CA LYS A 51 2.85 9.86 2.61
C LYS A 51 3.77 8.66 2.75
N ASP A 52 3.69 7.94 3.88
CA ASP A 52 4.50 6.75 4.14
C ASP A 52 4.20 5.63 3.13
N LEU A 53 2.92 5.37 2.85
CA LEU A 53 2.51 4.40 1.83
C LEU A 53 2.98 4.80 0.43
N SER A 54 2.90 6.09 0.09
CA SER A 54 3.40 6.60 -1.19
C SER A 54 4.92 6.44 -1.32
N GLN A 55 5.67 6.69 -0.24
CA GLN A 55 7.12 6.49 -0.21
C GLN A 55 7.46 5.00 -0.34
N ARG A 56 6.75 4.12 0.35
CA ARG A 56 6.94 2.68 0.25
C ARG A 56 6.65 2.18 -1.17
N ARG A 57 5.56 2.64 -1.79
CA ARG A 57 5.25 2.34 -3.20
C ARG A 57 6.38 2.76 -4.14
N GLN A 58 6.91 3.97 -3.95
CA GLN A 58 8.05 4.46 -4.74
C GLN A 58 9.29 3.57 -4.54
N GLY A 59 9.59 3.16 -3.32
CA GLY A 59 10.71 2.26 -3.03
C GLY A 59 10.53 0.87 -3.65
N LEU A 60 9.32 0.31 -3.65
CA LEU A 60 9.04 -0.96 -4.34
C LEU A 60 9.18 -0.83 -5.86
N ASN A 61 8.69 0.26 -6.45
CA ASN A 61 8.87 0.54 -7.88
C ASN A 61 10.35 0.60 -8.26
N GLN A 62 11.19 1.25 -7.46
CA GLN A 62 12.64 1.29 -7.68
C GLN A 62 13.28 -0.10 -7.64
N LYS A 63 12.86 -0.95 -6.70
CA LYS A 63 13.32 -2.35 -6.61
C LYS A 63 12.91 -3.17 -7.84
N ILE A 64 11.67 -3.01 -8.32
CA ILE A 64 11.22 -3.67 -9.55
C ILE A 64 12.06 -3.23 -10.74
N GLU A 65 12.36 -1.93 -10.84
CA GLU A 65 13.20 -1.44 -11.93
C GLU A 65 14.62 -2.01 -11.89
N THR A 66 15.20 -2.16 -10.69
CA THR A 66 16.50 -2.83 -10.53
C THR A 66 16.43 -4.30 -10.96
N ILE A 67 15.36 -5.01 -10.59
CA ILE A 67 15.16 -6.42 -11.00
C ILE A 67 15.04 -6.54 -12.53
N LYS A 68 14.32 -5.62 -13.19
CA LYS A 68 14.22 -5.61 -14.66
C LYS A 68 15.57 -5.43 -15.33
N LEU A 69 16.35 -4.45 -14.88
CA LEU A 69 17.70 -4.22 -15.41
C LEU A 69 18.60 -5.44 -15.24
N GLU A 70 18.47 -6.14 -14.11
CA GLU A 70 19.23 -7.37 -13.87
C GLU A 70 18.78 -8.51 -14.78
N ILE A 71 17.48 -8.67 -15.04
CA ILE A 71 16.94 -9.66 -15.99
C ILE A 71 17.44 -9.35 -17.41
N GLU A 72 17.44 -8.08 -17.84
CA GLU A 72 17.97 -7.66 -19.13
C GLU A 72 19.46 -8.02 -19.26
N ARG A 73 20.26 -7.69 -18.24
CA ARG A 73 21.69 -8.04 -18.19
C ARG A 73 21.92 -9.55 -18.29
N LEU A 74 21.18 -10.35 -17.51
CA LEU A 74 21.30 -11.80 -17.53
C LEU A 74 20.85 -12.39 -18.87
N SER A 75 19.86 -11.78 -19.51
CA SER A 75 19.38 -12.19 -20.85
C SER A 75 20.46 -11.97 -21.91
N GLU A 76 21.19 -10.84 -21.87
CA GLU A 76 22.34 -10.60 -22.75
C GLU A 76 23.48 -11.62 -22.52
N ILE A 77 23.69 -12.02 -21.26
CA ILE A 77 24.66 -13.05 -20.89
C ILE A 77 24.23 -14.41 -21.46
N ILE A 78 22.95 -14.77 -21.38
CA ILE A 78 22.42 -16.02 -21.98
C ILE A 78 22.64 -16.03 -23.49
N GLU A 79 22.35 -14.91 -24.19
CA GLU A 79 22.57 -14.82 -25.63
C GLU A 79 24.05 -15.03 -25.98
N SER A 80 24.95 -14.39 -25.22
CA SER A 80 26.40 -14.54 -25.39
C SER A 80 26.87 -15.98 -25.12
N LEU A 81 26.40 -16.61 -24.03
CA LEU A 81 26.73 -17.99 -23.66
C LEU A 81 26.20 -18.98 -24.70
N SER A 82 25.00 -18.75 -25.22
CA SER A 82 24.40 -19.55 -26.28
C SER A 82 25.21 -19.48 -27.58
N LEU A 83 25.76 -18.32 -27.93
CA LEU A 83 26.59 -18.15 -29.13
C LEU A 83 27.90 -18.93 -29.04
N VAL A 84 28.48 -19.03 -27.84
CA VAL A 84 29.73 -19.78 -27.62
C VAL A 84 29.50 -21.26 -27.27
N GLY A 85 28.24 -21.70 -27.19
CA GLY A 85 27.86 -23.08 -26.86
C GLY A 85 28.09 -23.45 -25.39
N SER A 86 28.14 -22.46 -24.49
CA SER A 86 28.29 -22.64 -23.05
C SER A 86 26.96 -22.95 -22.37
N SER A 87 27.01 -23.48 -21.14
CA SER A 87 25.81 -23.72 -20.33
C SER A 87 25.12 -22.41 -19.95
N ILE A 88 23.78 -22.40 -20.05
CA ILE A 88 22.91 -21.27 -19.72
C ILE A 88 22.03 -21.54 -18.48
N GLU A 89 22.05 -22.76 -17.94
CA GLU A 89 21.10 -23.24 -16.94
C GLU A 89 21.14 -22.44 -15.64
N GLU A 90 22.34 -22.06 -15.18
CA GLU A 90 22.52 -21.25 -13.97
C GLU A 90 21.92 -19.85 -14.14
N THR A 91 22.23 -19.19 -15.25
CA THR A 91 21.72 -17.86 -15.59
C THR A 91 20.20 -17.87 -15.79
N GLN A 92 19.66 -18.93 -16.40
CA GLN A 92 18.22 -19.13 -16.58
C GLN A 92 17.51 -19.26 -15.22
N THR A 93 18.09 -20.03 -14.30
CA THR A 93 17.56 -20.20 -12.94
C THR A 93 17.56 -18.88 -12.17
N GLU A 94 18.60 -18.07 -12.33
CA GLU A 94 18.69 -16.74 -11.72
C GLU A 94 17.61 -15.78 -12.25
N ILE A 95 17.36 -15.79 -13.57
CA ILE A 95 16.25 -15.02 -14.17
C ILE A 95 14.90 -15.47 -13.59
N GLU A 96 14.65 -16.78 -13.47
CA GLU A 96 13.41 -17.29 -12.88
C GLU A 96 13.23 -16.83 -11.43
N ALA A 97 14.31 -16.85 -10.63
CA ALA A 97 14.28 -16.36 -9.26
C ALA A 97 13.99 -14.85 -9.18
N LEU A 98 14.55 -14.05 -10.10
CA LEU A 98 14.29 -12.62 -10.21
C LEU A 98 12.85 -12.33 -10.65
N HIS A 99 12.30 -13.12 -11.58
CA HIS A 99 10.89 -13.04 -11.98
C HIS A 99 9.94 -13.28 -10.80
N GLN A 100 10.19 -14.32 -10.00
CA GLN A 100 9.38 -14.61 -8.80
C GLN A 100 9.46 -13.48 -7.77
N GLN A 101 10.64 -12.86 -7.60
CA GLN A 101 10.80 -11.69 -6.74
C GLN A 101 10.03 -10.48 -7.28
N GLY A 102 10.11 -10.22 -8.58
CA GLY A 102 9.34 -9.16 -9.24
C GLY A 102 7.82 -9.34 -9.11
N GLU A 103 7.33 -10.58 -9.22
CA GLU A 103 5.91 -10.90 -9.01
C GLU A 103 5.47 -10.61 -7.58
N LYS A 104 6.25 -11.04 -6.57
CA LYS A 104 5.97 -10.76 -5.15
C LYS A 104 5.91 -9.26 -4.87
N LEU A 105 6.86 -8.48 -5.40
CA LEU A 105 6.87 -7.02 -5.24
C LEU A 105 5.68 -6.36 -5.93
N SER A 106 5.25 -6.88 -7.08
CA SER A 106 4.07 -6.39 -7.81
C SER A 106 2.79 -6.61 -7.01
N ILE A 107 2.64 -7.77 -6.36
CA ILE A 107 1.54 -8.04 -5.44
C ILE A 107 1.55 -7.07 -4.25
N GLU A 108 2.73 -6.77 -3.69
CA GLU A 108 2.86 -5.81 -2.60
C GLU A 108 2.46 -4.39 -3.03
N ILE A 109 2.82 -3.95 -4.24
CA ILE A 109 2.39 -2.65 -4.79
C ILE A 109 0.87 -2.58 -4.92
N LEU A 110 0.23 -3.62 -5.47
CA LEU A 110 -1.23 -3.67 -5.60
C LEU A 110 -1.92 -3.56 -4.23
N SER A 111 -1.35 -4.19 -3.20
CA SER A 111 -1.83 -4.07 -1.81
C SER A 111 -1.69 -2.63 -1.28
N ILE A 112 -0.56 -1.97 -1.56
CA ILE A 112 -0.35 -0.57 -1.17
C ILE A 112 -1.31 0.37 -1.91
N ASP A 113 -1.54 0.18 -3.21
CA ASP A 113 -2.48 1.00 -3.97
C ASP A 113 -3.91 0.84 -3.43
N HIS A 114 -4.32 -0.39 -3.07
CA HIS A 114 -5.60 -0.63 -2.39
C HIS A 114 -5.72 0.13 -1.07
N LYS A 115 -4.65 0.15 -0.26
CA LYS A 115 -4.60 0.89 1.01
C LYS A 115 -4.67 2.41 0.79
N ILE A 116 -3.97 2.94 -0.21
CA ILE A 116 -4.02 4.37 -0.57
C ILE A 116 -5.42 4.77 -1.02
N ASN A 117 -6.09 3.94 -1.82
CA ASN A 117 -7.45 4.20 -2.29
C ASN A 117 -8.45 4.23 -1.12
N LYS A 118 -8.37 3.25 -0.20
CA LYS A 118 -9.20 3.27 1.02
C LYS A 118 -8.97 4.51 1.88
N ILE A 119 -7.73 4.96 2.02
CA ILE A 119 -7.42 6.20 2.73
C ILE A 119 -8.04 7.43 2.03
N HIS A 120 -8.00 7.48 0.69
CA HIS A 120 -8.66 8.54 -0.07
C HIS A 120 -10.17 8.55 0.16
N ASP A 121 -10.83 7.41 0.06
CA ASP A 121 -12.28 7.30 0.25
C ASP A 121 -12.70 7.80 1.65
N LEU A 122 -11.90 7.48 2.68
CA LEU A 122 -12.14 7.95 4.04
C LEU A 122 -11.88 9.45 4.20
N THR A 123 -10.83 9.97 3.57
CA THR A 123 -10.50 11.40 3.60
C THR A 123 -11.60 12.22 2.92
N ASP A 124 -12.08 11.79 1.77
CA ASP A 124 -13.17 12.44 1.03
C ASP A 124 -14.49 12.43 1.82
N ARG A 125 -14.77 11.37 2.56
CA ARG A 125 -15.94 11.28 3.44
C ARG A 125 -15.82 12.19 4.65
N LEU A 126 -14.64 12.27 5.27
CA LEU A 126 -14.36 13.21 6.37
C LEU A 126 -14.51 14.67 5.93
N MET A 127 -14.05 15.02 4.73
CA MET A 127 -14.20 16.39 4.18
C MET A 127 -15.62 16.74 3.76
N LYS A 128 -16.48 15.74 3.49
CA LYS A 128 -17.89 15.95 3.10
C LYS A 128 -18.86 16.09 4.28
N ILE A 129 -18.39 16.00 5.53
CA ILE A 129 -19.23 16.32 6.69
C ILE A 129 -19.39 17.84 6.72
N PRO A 130 -20.59 18.40 6.47
CA PRO A 130 -20.79 19.83 6.60
C PRO A 130 -20.57 20.20 8.07
N VAL A 131 -19.63 21.12 8.31
CA VAL A 131 -19.54 21.84 9.57
C VAL A 131 -20.85 22.62 9.70
N PHE A 132 -21.86 22.03 10.34
CA PHE A 132 -23.01 22.78 10.82
C PHE A 132 -22.47 23.69 11.92
N PHE A 133 -22.07 24.89 11.52
CA PHE A 133 -21.81 25.99 12.44
C PHE A 133 -23.10 26.22 13.23
N GLU A 134 -23.01 26.02 14.54
CA GLU A 134 -24.03 26.45 15.48
C GLU A 134 -24.22 27.97 15.33
N HIS A 135 -25.29 28.39 14.65
CA HIS A 135 -25.88 29.68 14.91
C HIS A 135 -26.68 29.56 16.21
N THR A 136 -26.00 29.75 17.34
CA THR A 136 -26.66 30.20 18.56
C THR A 136 -27.03 31.67 18.38
N GLU A 137 -28.21 31.93 17.82
CA GLU A 137 -28.92 33.20 18.05
C GLU A 137 -29.64 33.10 19.41
N SER A 138 -29.23 33.95 20.34
CA SER A 138 -30.05 34.45 21.45
C SER A 138 -29.56 35.84 21.85
#